data_AF-F3CFC7-F1
#
_entry.id   AF-F3CFC7-F1
#
_cell.length_a   1.000
_cell.length_b   1.000
_cell.length_c   1.000
_cell.angle_alpha   90.00
_cell.angle_beta   90.00
_cell.angle_gamma   90.00
#
_symmetry.space_group_name_H-M   'P 1'
#
loop_
_entity.id
_entity.type
_entity.pdbx_description
1 polymer ?
#
loop_
_entity_poly.entity_id
_entity_poly.type
_entity_poly.pdbx_seq_one_letter_code
_entity_poly.pdbx_strand_id
1 'polypeptide(L)'
;MFPPRIDLPGGVDRVIGWSMTARKEGLLGLETVADSEPDSYARKGLQLLVDGAEPAAIRSILEVDFITQETRDIQAAKVFESMGGYAPTVGIIGAVMGLIHVMGNLADPSQLG
;
A
#
# COMPACT_ATOMS: atom_id res chain seq x y z
N MET A 1 -10.15 -5.27 6.33
CA MET A 1 -9.12 -4.39 5.72
C MET A 1 -9.86 -3.53 4.70
N PHE A 2 -10.04 -2.24 5.00
CA PHE A 2 -10.74 -1.32 4.09
C PHE A 2 -9.71 -0.59 3.23
N PRO A 3 -10.00 -0.31 1.96
CA PRO A 3 -9.09 0.47 1.13
C PRO A 3 -8.85 1.85 1.75
N PRO A 4 -7.65 2.44 1.60
CA PRO A 4 -7.38 3.78 2.08
C PRO A 4 -8.34 4.76 1.40
N ARG A 5 -8.89 5.70 2.17
CA ARG A 5 -9.75 6.76 1.63
C ARG A 5 -8.86 7.79 0.93
N ILE A 6 -8.98 7.88 -0.38
CA ILE A 6 -8.28 8.87 -1.20
C ILE A 6 -9.20 10.07 -1.39
N ASP A 7 -8.78 11.23 -0.88
CA ASP A 7 -9.46 12.51 -1.11
C ASP A 7 -8.95 13.15 -2.40
N LEU A 8 -9.60 12.83 -3.52
CA LEU A 8 -9.26 13.41 -4.82
C LEU A 8 -9.50 14.93 -4.89
N PRO A 9 -10.65 15.47 -4.45
CA PRO A 9 -10.89 16.91 -4.43
C PRO A 9 -9.81 17.67 -3.65
N GLY A 10 -9.48 17.24 -2.42
CA GLY A 10 -8.41 17.86 -1.64
C GLY A 10 -7.03 17.74 -2.31
N GLY A 11 -6.78 16.66 -3.05
CA GLY A 11 -5.59 16.50 -3.87
C GLY A 11 -5.48 17.57 -4.97
N VAL A 12 -6.57 17.86 -5.68
CA VAL A 12 -6.60 18.91 -6.72
C VAL A 12 -6.34 20.28 -6.12
N ASP A 13 -6.99 20.60 -5.00
CA ASP A 13 -6.82 21.89 -4.31
C ASP A 13 -5.37 22.10 -3.87
N ARG A 14 -4.69 21.05 -3.39
CA ARG A 14 -3.26 21.10 -3.06
C ARG A 14 -2.39 21.41 -4.28
N VAL A 15 -2.61 20.72 -5.40
CA VAL A 15 -1.84 20.96 -6.63
C VAL A 15 -2.03 22.39 -7.14
N ILE A 16 -3.25 22.92 -7.06
CA ILE A 16 -3.53 24.32 -7.40
C ILE A 16 -2.77 25.26 -6.45
N GLY A 17 -2.78 24.99 -5.15
CA GLY A 17 -2.04 25.77 -4.15
C GLY A 17 -0.53 25.81 -4.43
N TRP A 18 0.07 24.67 -4.80
CA TRP A 18 1.48 24.60 -5.18
C TRP A 18 1.76 25.40 -6.44
N SER A 19 0.91 25.31 -7.46
CA SER A 19 1.03 26.09 -8.69
C SER A 19 0.98 27.61 -8.44
N MET A 20 0.07 28.05 -7.57
CA MET A 20 -0.03 29.46 -7.18
C MET A 20 1.21 29.95 -6.44
N THR A 21 1.75 29.13 -5.54
CA THR A 21 3.00 29.42 -4.80
C THR A 21 4.18 29.52 -5.76
N ALA A 22 4.35 28.53 -6.64
CA ALA A 22 5.41 28.52 -7.64
C ALA A 22 5.36 29.74 -8.57
N ARG A 23 4.16 30.20 -8.93
CA ARG A 23 3.99 31.39 -9.79
C ARG A 23 4.33 32.70 -9.07
N LYS A 24 4.05 32.79 -7.77
CA LYS A 24 4.24 34.02 -6.99
C LYS A 24 5.66 34.15 -6.44
N GLU A 25 6.23 33.06 -5.96
CA GLU A 25 7.48 33.02 -5.19
C GLU A 25 8.60 32.28 -5.94
N GLY A 26 8.30 31.71 -7.11
CA GLY A 26 9.23 30.86 -7.86
C GLY A 26 9.31 29.44 -7.31
N LEU A 27 10.14 28.60 -7.92
CA LEU A 27 10.30 27.20 -7.52
C LEU A 27 10.90 27.04 -6.11
N LEU A 28 11.78 27.95 -5.70
CA LEU A 28 12.33 27.98 -4.33
C LEU A 28 11.26 28.18 -3.25
N GLY A 29 10.17 28.89 -3.56
CA GLY A 29 9.04 29.04 -2.63
C GLY A 29 8.32 27.72 -2.32
N LEU A 30 8.55 26.67 -3.12
CA LEU A 30 8.00 25.34 -2.86
C LEU A 30 8.78 24.56 -1.79
N GLU A 31 9.95 25.01 -1.36
CA GLU A 31 10.76 24.30 -0.35
C GLU A 31 10.01 24.15 0.98
N THR A 32 9.42 25.26 1.46
CA THR A 32 8.62 25.25 2.71
C THR A 32 7.38 24.34 2.57
N VAL A 33 6.79 24.32 1.37
CA VAL A 33 5.62 23.47 1.07
C VAL A 33 6.04 22.00 1.09
N ALA A 34 7.16 21.65 0.47
CA ALA A 34 7.68 20.29 0.43
C ALA A 34 7.96 19.76 1.84
N ASP A 35 8.57 20.55 2.71
CA ASP A 35 8.85 20.15 4.10
C ASP A 35 7.58 19.86 4.92
N SER A 36 6.49 20.58 4.62
CA SER A 36 5.20 20.40 5.28
C SER A 36 4.31 19.31 4.67
N GLU A 37 4.63 18.82 3.47
CA GLU A 37 3.76 17.89 2.73
C GLU A 37 3.85 16.47 3.30
N PRO A 38 2.76 15.90 3.86
CA PRO A 38 2.79 14.58 4.51
C PRO A 38 2.99 13.42 3.54
N ASP A 39 2.52 13.54 2.29
CA ASP A 39 2.70 12.48 1.30
C ASP A 39 4.14 12.45 0.78
N SER A 40 4.85 11.36 1.02
CA SER A 40 6.24 11.19 0.59
C SER A 40 6.40 11.25 -0.92
N TYR A 41 5.40 10.82 -1.68
CA TYR A 41 5.45 10.85 -3.15
C TYR A 41 5.37 12.29 -3.66
N ALA A 42 4.37 13.06 -3.21
CA ALA A 42 4.24 14.47 -3.54
C ALA A 42 5.45 15.30 -3.04
N ARG A 43 5.93 15.05 -1.82
CA ARG A 43 7.11 15.71 -1.25
C ARG A 43 8.34 15.54 -2.13
N LYS A 44 8.61 14.31 -2.59
CA LYS A 44 9.74 14.03 -3.48
C LYS A 44 9.63 14.80 -4.80
N GLY A 45 8.42 14.84 -5.38
CA GLY A 45 8.17 15.62 -6.61
C GLY A 45 8.41 17.12 -6.41
N LEU A 46 7.96 17.68 -5.28
CA LEU A 46 8.18 19.08 -4.94
C LEU A 46 9.68 19.38 -4.73
N GLN A 47 10.42 18.51 -4.05
CA GLN A 47 11.88 18.66 -3.87
C GLN A 47 12.61 18.66 -5.20
N LEU A 48 12.29 17.73 -6.11
CA LEU A 48 12.91 17.69 -7.44
C LEU A 48 12.62 18.96 -8.27
N LEU A 49 11.45 19.58 -8.07
CA LEU A 49 11.13 20.87 -8.68
C LEU A 49 11.94 22.02 -8.08
N VAL A 50 12.12 22.04 -6.75
CA VAL A 50 12.97 23.03 -6.04
C VAL A 50 14.43 22.91 -6.50
N ASP A 51 14.92 21.67 -6.66
CA ASP A 51 16.27 21.37 -7.14
C ASP A 51 16.49 21.72 -8.63
N GLY A 52 15.42 22.11 -9.34
CA GLY A 52 15.50 22.52 -10.74
C GLY A 52 15.70 21.37 -11.71
N ALA A 53 15.26 20.16 -11.37
CA ALA A 53 15.34 19.01 -12.26
C ALA A 53 14.49 19.21 -13.53
N GLU A 54 14.99 18.73 -14.67
CA GLU A 54 14.26 18.78 -15.94
C GLU A 54 12.94 17.99 -15.86
N PRO A 55 11.83 18.47 -16.46
CA PRO A 55 10.53 17.81 -16.37
C PRO A 55 10.53 16.34 -16.82
N ALA A 56 11.37 15.99 -17.80
CA ALA A 56 11.53 14.61 -18.26
C ALA A 56 12.18 13.71 -17.20
N ALA A 57 13.18 14.22 -16.48
CA ALA A 57 13.84 13.50 -15.40
C ALA A 57 12.90 13.31 -14.21
N ILE A 58 12.16 14.35 -13.82
CA ILE A 58 11.16 14.29 -12.74
C ILE A 58 10.13 13.19 -13.05
N ARG A 59 9.58 13.19 -14.27
CA ARG A 59 8.63 12.17 -14.71
C ARG A 59 9.21 10.77 -14.60
N SER A 60 10.42 10.56 -15.13
CA SER A 60 11.05 9.23 -15.12
C SER A 60 11.29 8.73 -13.69
N ILE A 61 11.75 9.60 -12.79
CA ILE A 61 12.02 9.22 -11.39
C ILE A 61 10.71 8.84 -10.68
N LEU A 62 9.68 9.68 -10.79
CA LEU A 62 8.39 9.44 -10.13
C LEU A 62 7.65 8.22 -10.72
N GLU A 63 7.80 7.97 -12.02
CA GLU A 63 7.22 6.80 -12.69
C GLU A 63 7.87 5.49 -12.19
N VAL A 64 9.20 5.48 -12.03
CA VAL A 64 9.91 4.33 -11.44
C VAL A 64 9.46 4.08 -10.01
N ASP A 65 9.33 5.13 -9.19
CA ASP A 65 8.84 4.98 -7.82
C ASP A 65 7.42 4.42 -7.77
N PHE A 66 6.54 4.93 -8.64
CA PHE A 66 5.15 4.49 -8.76
C PHE A 66 5.08 3.00 -9.12
N ILE A 67 5.79 2.58 -10.17
CA ILE A 67 5.82 1.17 -10.61
C ILE A 67 6.37 0.26 -9.51
N THR A 68 7.40 0.73 -8.79
CA THR A 68 8.00 -0.05 -7.71
C THR A 68 7.02 -0.22 -6.55
N GLN A 69 6.28 0.84 -6.19
CA GLN A 69 5.24 0.79 -5.16
C GLN A 69 4.10 -0.14 -5.57
N GLU A 70 3.58 0.01 -6.78
CA GLU A 70 2.54 -0.86 -7.34
C GLU A 70 2.95 -2.33 -7.32
N THR A 71 4.19 -2.61 -7.73
CA THR A 71 4.73 -3.98 -7.72
C THR A 71 4.75 -4.57 -6.32
N ARG A 72 5.16 -3.79 -5.31
CA ARG A 72 5.14 -4.23 -3.90
C ARG A 72 3.71 -4.51 -3.42
N ASP A 73 2.77 -3.63 -3.74
CA ASP A 73 1.38 -3.76 -3.31
C ASP A 73 0.72 -5.00 -3.94
N ILE A 74 0.97 -5.25 -5.23
CA ILE A 74 0.51 -6.46 -5.92
C ILE A 74 1.14 -7.71 -5.31
N GLN A 75 2.44 -7.70 -5.00
CA GLN A 75 3.10 -8.82 -4.34
C GLN A 75 2.49 -9.10 -2.96
N ALA A 76 2.19 -8.07 -2.17
CA ALA A 76 1.51 -8.23 -0.89
C ALA A 76 0.11 -8.82 -1.07
N ALA A 77 -0.66 -8.36 -2.06
CA ALA A 77 -1.98 -8.90 -2.37
C ALA A 77 -1.91 -10.39 -2.76
N LYS A 78 -0.90 -10.81 -3.54
CA LYS A 78 -0.69 -12.22 -3.94
C LYS A 78 -0.50 -13.17 -2.76
N VAL A 79 0.05 -12.70 -1.63
CA VAL A 79 0.16 -13.51 -0.42
C VAL A 79 -1.23 -13.87 0.10
N PHE A 80 -2.16 -12.91 0.15
CA PHE A 80 -3.54 -13.16 0.58
C PHE A 80 -4.31 -14.03 -0.40
N GLU A 81 -4.10 -13.82 -1.71
CA GLU A 81 -4.66 -14.67 -2.76
C GLU A 81 -4.19 -16.12 -2.60
N SER A 82 -2.89 -16.34 -2.38
CA SER A 82 -2.31 -17.67 -2.16
C SER A 82 -2.86 -18.32 -0.89
N MET A 83 -2.95 -17.57 0.22
CA MET A 83 -3.56 -18.06 1.46
C MET A 83 -5.02 -18.49 1.25
N GLY A 84 -5.79 -17.71 0.48
CA GLY A 84 -7.14 -18.08 0.08
C GLY A 84 -7.19 -19.37 -0.77
N GLY A 85 -6.24 -19.54 -1.69
CA GLY A 85 -6.10 -20.75 -2.50
C GLY A 85 -5.73 -21.99 -1.69
N TYR A 86 -4.93 -21.86 -0.63
CA TYR A 86 -4.55 -22.97 0.27
C TYR A 86 -5.56 -23.22 1.39
N ALA A 87 -6.47 -22.29 1.68
CA ALA A 87 -7.42 -22.43 2.78
C ALA A 87 -8.28 -23.72 2.71
N PRO A 88 -8.80 -24.18 1.54
CA PRO A 88 -9.58 -25.41 1.47
C PRO A 88 -8.77 -26.67 1.80
N THR A 89 -7.52 -26.75 1.35
CA THR A 89 -6.69 -27.93 1.61
C THR A 89 -6.29 -28.03 3.07
N VAL A 90 -5.95 -26.89 3.70
CA VAL A 90 -5.74 -26.81 5.15
C VAL A 90 -7.00 -27.21 5.91
N GLY A 91 -8.18 -26.77 5.46
CA GLY A 91 -9.47 -27.14 6.05
C GLY A 91 -9.74 -28.65 5.98
N ILE A 92 -9.45 -29.30 4.85
CA ILE A 92 -9.58 -30.76 4.70
C ILE A 92 -8.63 -31.50 5.67
N ILE A 93 -7.37 -31.06 5.77
CA ILE A 93 -6.40 -31.64 6.71
C ILE A 93 -6.91 -31.49 8.16
N GLY A 94 -7.43 -30.31 8.52
CA GLY A 94 -8.02 -30.06 9.84
C GLY A 94 -9.20 -30.97 10.16
N ALA A 95 -10.10 -31.18 9.19
CA ALA A 95 -11.22 -32.10 9.35
C ALA A 95 -10.77 -33.55 9.59
N VAL A 96 -9.77 -34.03 8.83
CA VAL A 96 -9.21 -35.38 8.99
C VAL A 96 -8.54 -35.55 10.36
N MET A 97 -7.72 -34.58 10.77
CA MET A 97 -7.10 -34.58 12.10
C MET A 97 -8.13 -34.60 13.23
N GLY A 98 -9.22 -33.83 13.08
CA GLY A 98 -10.35 -33.85 14.01
C GLY A 98 -10.99 -35.22 14.14
N LEU A 99 -11.24 -35.90 13.02
CA LEU A 99 -11.78 -37.26 13.02
C LEU A 99 -10.83 -38.27 13.67
N ILE A 100 -9.52 -38.19 13.40
CA ILE A 100 -8.51 -39.07 14.04
C ILE A 100 -8.53 -38.89 15.56
N HIS A 101 -8.62 -37.65 16.04
CA HIS A 101 -8.67 -37.38 17.48
C HIS A 101 -9.92 -37.99 18.14
N VAL A 102 -11.09 -37.84 17.52
CA VAL A 102 -12.34 -38.45 18.03
C VAL A 102 -12.26 -39.98 18.02
N MET A 103 -11.70 -40.57 16.96
CA MET A 103 -11.51 -42.03 16.86
C MET A 103 -10.49 -42.57 17.87
N GLY A 104 -9.44 -41.81 18.18
CA GLY A 104 -8.45 -42.18 19.20
C GLY A 104 -9.03 -42.16 20.62
N ASN A 105 -9.95 -41.23 20.92
CA ASN A 105 -10.62 -41.14 22.22
C ASN A 105 -11.77 -42.15 22.41
N LEU A 106 -12.22 -42.83 21.35
CA LEU A 106 -13.21 -43.92 21.45
C LEU A 106 -12.69 -45.19 22.16
N ALA A 107 -11.40 -45.25 22.49
CA ALA A 107 -10.82 -46.29 23.34
C ALA A 107 -11.11 -46.10 24.84
N ASP A 108 -11.59 -44.92 25.27
CA ASP A 108 -12.00 -44.65 26.65
C ASP A 108 -13.33 -43.85 26.67
N PRO A 109 -14.48 -44.54 26.83
CA PRO A 109 -15.81 -43.93 26.69
C PRO A 109 -16.15 -42.91 27.79
N SER A 110 -15.24 -42.65 28.73
CA SER A 110 -15.37 -41.64 29.79
C SER A 110 -15.06 -40.20 29.36
N GLN A 111 -14.50 -39.98 28.15
CA GLN A 111 -14.13 -38.65 27.63
C GLN A 111 -15.03 -38.12 26.51
N LEU A 112 -16.11 -38.83 26.18
CA LEU A 112 -17.09 -38.44 25.18
C LEU A 112 -18.39 -38.01 25.87
N GLY A 113 -18.36 -36.86 26.54
CA GLY A 113 -19.52 -36.26 27.20
C GLY A 113 -19.20 -35.67 28.56
#